data_AF-A0A7K2DWU7-F1
#
_entry.id   AF-A0A7K2DWU7-F1
#
_cell.length_a   1.000
_cell.length_b   1.000
_cell.length_c   1.000
_cell.angle_alpha   90.00
_cell.angle_beta   90.00
_cell.angle_gamma   90.00
#
_symmetry.space_group_name_H-M   'P 1'
#
loop_
_entity.id
_entity.type
_entity.pdbx_description
1 polymer ?
#
loop_
_entity_poly.entity_id
_entity_poly.type
_entity_poly.pdbx_seq_one_letter_code
_entity_poly.pdbx_strand_id
1 'polypeptide(L)'
;MRDDGERAPPSRLKAGVGDRGYGIGAHASSVARHRQAASRLPTGRPAKRRYTIRPLEAAGEDRCVATDSGTGRRRITEALDLDTASRRWVCNRCGHDLGPAERNYKEGCLVYDRDPREIHVPFDPPTDFGFNPHPDWCRIVEFYCPACAVMFDVEYLPPGHPITHDIELDLDAIG
;
A
#
# COMPACT_ATOMS: atom_id res chain seq x y z
N MET A 1 25.36 38.45 -20.27
CA MET A 1 24.81 37.49 -21.25
C MET A 1 25.55 36.18 -21.04
N ARG A 2 24.94 35.24 -20.30
CA ARG A 2 25.42 33.86 -20.25
C ARG A 2 24.39 33.04 -21.02
N ASP A 3 24.90 32.28 -21.97
CA ASP A 3 24.20 31.42 -22.90
C ASP A 3 23.83 30.15 -22.14
N ASP A 4 22.61 30.09 -21.59
CA ASP A 4 22.06 28.89 -20.97
C ASP A 4 21.56 27.99 -22.10
N GLY A 5 22.50 27.27 -22.72
CA GLY A 5 22.22 26.27 -23.74
C GLY A 5 21.13 25.31 -23.26
N GLU A 6 19.98 25.41 -23.90
CA GLU A 6 18.77 24.64 -23.67
C GLU A 6 19.09 23.15 -23.81
N ARG A 7 19.29 22.48 -22.67
CA ARG A 7 19.56 21.05 -22.64
C ARG A 7 18.27 20.32 -22.98
N ALA A 8 18.13 19.94 -24.24
CA ALA A 8 17.02 19.13 -24.72
C ALA A 8 16.80 17.91 -23.79
N PRO A 9 15.56 17.62 -23.38
CA PRO A 9 15.26 16.44 -22.57
C PRO A 9 15.66 15.17 -23.35
N PRO A 10 16.27 14.17 -22.70
CA PRO A 10 16.70 12.97 -23.38
C PRO A 10 15.52 12.28 -24.07
N SER A 11 15.72 11.99 -25.35
CA SER A 11 14.76 11.34 -26.23
C SER A 11 14.29 9.99 -25.67
N ARG A 12 12.98 9.87 -25.45
CA ARG A 12 12.16 8.64 -25.45
C ARG A 12 12.92 7.32 -25.23
N LEU A 13 13.00 6.89 -23.97
CA LEU A 13 13.05 5.47 -23.65
C LEU A 13 11.65 4.89 -23.83
N LYS A 14 11.38 4.36 -25.04
CA LYS A 14 10.26 3.43 -25.26
C LYS A 14 10.59 2.11 -24.56
N ALA A 15 10.32 2.02 -23.27
CA ALA A 15 10.21 0.73 -22.59
C ALA A 15 8.73 0.54 -22.25
N GLY A 16 8.06 -0.39 -22.94
CA GLY A 16 6.73 -0.82 -22.52
C GLY A 16 6.83 -1.41 -21.12
N VAL A 17 6.37 -0.67 -20.11
CA VAL A 17 6.29 -1.13 -18.72
C VAL A 17 5.01 -1.94 -18.58
N GLY A 18 5.00 -3.12 -19.19
CA GLY A 18 4.12 -4.21 -18.83
C GLY A 18 5.01 -5.33 -18.31
N ASP A 19 4.62 -5.95 -17.20
CA ASP A 19 5.11 -7.25 -16.72
C ASP A 19 6.40 -7.36 -15.87
N ARG A 20 7.17 -6.29 -15.61
CA ARG A 20 8.26 -6.38 -14.62
C ARG A 20 7.72 -6.16 -13.20
N GLY A 21 7.17 -7.23 -12.63
CA GLY A 21 6.60 -7.24 -11.29
C GLY A 21 7.59 -6.78 -10.21
N TYR A 22 7.05 -6.15 -9.18
CA TYR A 22 7.76 -5.83 -7.94
C TYR A 22 8.16 -7.16 -7.28
N GLY A 23 9.43 -7.31 -6.86
CA GLY A 23 10.11 -8.57 -6.51
C GLY A 23 9.58 -9.36 -5.30
N ILE A 24 8.28 -9.43 -5.07
CA ILE A 24 7.65 -10.42 -4.20
C ILE A 24 7.73 -11.79 -4.89
N GLY A 25 8.45 -12.74 -4.28
CA GLY A 25 8.59 -14.10 -4.79
C GLY A 25 7.21 -14.70 -5.06
N ALA A 26 6.88 -14.85 -6.34
CA ALA A 26 5.60 -15.38 -6.78
C ALA A 26 5.49 -16.85 -6.40
N HIS A 27 4.86 -17.15 -5.27
CA HIS A 27 4.28 -18.47 -5.06
C HIS A 27 3.31 -18.73 -6.23
N ALA A 28 3.31 -19.92 -6.83
CA ALA A 28 2.58 -20.22 -8.07
C ALA A 28 1.06 -19.91 -8.03
N SER A 29 0.51 -19.68 -6.84
CA SER A 29 -0.86 -19.22 -6.58
C SER A 29 -1.09 -17.71 -6.73
N SER A 30 -0.05 -16.89 -6.92
CA SER A 30 -0.09 -15.41 -6.97
C SER A 30 -0.41 -14.88 -8.36
N VAL A 31 0.30 -15.34 -9.40
CA VAL A 31 0.19 -14.77 -10.77
C VAL A 31 -1.19 -15.01 -11.41
N ALA A 32 -1.83 -16.15 -11.14
CA ALA A 32 -3.16 -16.46 -11.69
C ALA A 32 -4.31 -15.65 -11.03
N ARG A 33 -4.09 -15.06 -9.85
CA ARG A 33 -5.11 -14.27 -9.13
C ARG A 33 -5.03 -12.77 -9.40
N HIS A 34 -3.95 -12.28 -10.02
CA HIS A 34 -3.79 -10.88 -10.42
C HIS A 34 -4.92 -10.40 -11.35
N ARG A 35 -5.41 -11.25 -12.27
CA ARG A 35 -6.53 -10.89 -13.16
C ARG A 35 -7.90 -10.92 -12.49
N GLN A 36 -8.08 -11.73 -11.44
CA GLN A 36 -9.39 -11.90 -10.80
C GLN A 36 -9.65 -10.87 -9.69
N ALA A 37 -8.59 -10.31 -9.08
CA ALA A 37 -8.68 -9.24 -8.09
C ALA A 37 -9.33 -7.96 -8.66
N ALA A 38 -9.00 -7.58 -9.90
CA ALA A 38 -9.54 -6.40 -10.58
C ALA A 38 -11.09 -6.38 -10.65
N SER A 39 -11.73 -7.55 -10.70
CA SER A 39 -13.20 -7.67 -10.74
C SER A 39 -13.88 -7.48 -9.38
N ARG A 40 -13.11 -7.52 -8.28
CA ARG A 40 -13.60 -7.35 -6.90
C ARG A 40 -13.21 -6.02 -6.29
N LEU A 41 -12.26 -5.31 -6.90
CA LEU A 41 -11.89 -3.98 -6.49
C LEU A 41 -13.03 -3.02 -6.81
N PRO A 42 -13.49 -2.19 -5.84
CA PRO A 42 -14.57 -1.26 -6.07
C PRO A 42 -14.14 -0.23 -7.13
N THR A 43 -14.69 -0.35 -8.34
CA THR A 43 -14.53 0.66 -9.38
C THR A 43 -15.15 1.96 -8.89
N GLY A 44 -14.32 2.97 -8.62
CA GLY A 44 -14.72 4.37 -8.46
C GLY A 44 -15.88 4.61 -7.49
N ARG A 45 -15.62 4.69 -6.19
CA ARG A 45 -16.57 5.31 -5.26
C ARG A 45 -16.53 6.83 -5.48
N PRO A 46 -17.64 7.53 -5.77
CA PRO A 46 -17.60 8.98 -5.99
C PRO A 46 -17.09 9.69 -4.73
N ALA A 47 -16.04 10.48 -4.89
CA ALA A 47 -15.41 11.29 -3.86
C ALA A 47 -16.33 12.45 -3.45
N LYS A 48 -17.37 12.16 -2.65
CA LYS A 48 -18.17 13.17 -1.95
C LYS A 48 -18.51 12.71 -0.54
N ARG A 49 -17.50 12.37 0.26
CA ARG A 49 -17.62 12.49 1.72
C ARG A 49 -16.80 13.70 2.14
N ARG A 50 -17.50 14.77 2.52
CA ARG A 50 -16.90 15.82 3.35
C ARG A 50 -16.41 15.15 4.62
N TYR A 51 -15.09 15.01 4.77
CA TYR A 51 -14.52 14.72 6.08
C TYR A 51 -14.66 15.99 6.91
N THR A 52 -15.76 16.11 7.66
CA THR A 52 -15.78 17.04 8.79
C THR A 52 -14.90 16.42 9.87
N ILE A 53 -13.65 16.86 9.98
CA ILE A 53 -12.80 16.52 11.11
C ILE A 53 -13.48 17.10 12.36
N ARG A 54 -14.05 16.25 13.21
CA ARG A 54 -14.49 16.66 14.54
C ARG A 54 -13.24 16.97 15.37
N PRO A 55 -13.22 18.08 16.13
CA PRO A 55 -12.14 18.32 17.08
C PRO A 55 -12.04 17.14 18.04
N LEU A 56 -10.83 16.61 18.21
CA LEU A 56 -10.55 15.65 19.27
C LEU A 56 -10.51 16.44 20.58
N GLU A 57 -11.61 16.44 21.34
CA GLU A 57 -11.59 17.04 22.67
C GLU A 57 -10.60 16.28 23.56
N ALA A 58 -9.74 17.04 24.24
CA ALA A 58 -8.71 16.52 25.12
C ALA A 58 -9.34 15.76 26.29
N ALA A 59 -9.40 14.43 26.17
CA ALA A 59 -9.67 13.54 27.29
C ALA A 59 -8.38 13.32 28.08
N GLY A 60 -8.49 13.45 29.39
CA GLY A 60 -7.37 13.56 30.32
C GLY A 60 -6.48 12.32 30.44
N GLU A 61 -5.32 12.57 31.04
CA GLU A 61 -4.34 11.64 31.62
C GLU A 61 -4.19 10.29 30.91
N ASP A 62 -3.26 10.31 29.97
CA ASP A 62 -2.70 9.17 29.24
C ASP A 62 -2.27 8.04 30.19
N ARG A 63 -3.20 7.11 30.41
CA ARG A 63 -2.89 5.80 30.94
C ARG A 63 -3.40 4.80 29.93
N CYS A 64 -2.52 4.38 29.02
CA CYS A 64 -2.72 3.22 28.17
C CYS A 64 -2.76 1.96 29.06
N VAL A 65 -3.84 1.78 29.80
CA VAL A 65 -4.14 0.50 30.44
C VAL A 65 -4.70 -0.39 29.34
N ALA A 66 -3.80 -1.13 28.71
CA ALA A 66 -4.17 -2.24 27.84
C ALA A 66 -5.03 -3.20 28.65
N THR A 67 -6.34 -3.21 28.39
CA THR A 67 -7.21 -4.26 28.89
C THR A 67 -6.96 -5.49 28.03
N ASP A 68 -5.99 -6.30 28.47
CA ASP A 68 -5.85 -7.67 28.00
C ASP A 68 -7.13 -8.42 28.37
N SER A 69 -7.85 -8.85 27.35
CA SER A 69 -8.98 -9.77 27.48
C SER A 69 -8.77 -10.92 26.49
N GLY A 70 -7.68 -11.66 26.68
CA GLY A 70 -7.70 -13.13 26.53
C GLY A 70 -7.50 -13.71 25.13
N THR A 71 -7.00 -12.96 24.16
CA THR A 71 -6.52 -13.54 22.90
C THR A 71 -5.27 -12.80 22.51
N GLY A 72 -4.15 -13.51 22.29
CA GLY A 72 -2.85 -12.97 21.91
C GLY A 72 -2.86 -12.30 20.54
N ARG A 73 -3.75 -11.32 20.31
CA ARG A 73 -3.81 -10.48 19.13
C ARG A 73 -3.49 -9.05 19.54
N ARG A 74 -2.49 -8.47 18.90
CA ARG A 74 -2.07 -7.07 19.06
C ARG A 74 -2.37 -6.36 17.76
N ARG A 75 -3.08 -5.24 17.82
CA ARG A 75 -3.32 -4.40 16.65
C ARG A 75 -2.05 -3.60 16.35
N ILE A 76 -1.46 -3.82 15.19
CA ILE A 76 -0.21 -3.15 14.76
C ILE A 76 -0.52 -1.93 13.90
N THR A 77 -1.46 -2.05 12.96
CA THR A 77 -2.00 -0.91 12.19
C THR A 77 -3.52 -0.89 12.28
N GLU A 78 -4.20 -0.01 11.53
CA GLU A 78 -5.67 0.06 11.58
C GLU A 78 -6.37 -1.25 11.17
N ALA A 79 -5.80 -1.97 10.20
CA ALA A 79 -6.36 -3.20 9.62
C ALA A 79 -5.47 -4.42 9.77
N LEU A 80 -4.24 -4.28 10.28
CA LEU A 80 -3.30 -5.38 10.47
C LEU A 80 -3.12 -5.68 11.96
N ASP A 81 -3.44 -6.92 12.34
CA ASP A 81 -3.14 -7.48 13.65
C ASP A 81 -1.96 -8.45 13.56
N LEU A 82 -1.22 -8.56 14.67
CA LEU A 82 -0.28 -9.64 14.96
C LEU A 82 -0.95 -10.60 15.93
N ASP A 83 -1.05 -11.87 15.56
CA ASP A 83 -1.31 -12.95 16.51
C ASP A 83 0.01 -13.36 17.17
N THR A 84 0.26 -12.92 18.40
CA THR A 84 1.51 -13.15 19.14
C THR A 84 1.69 -14.59 19.56
N ALA A 85 0.61 -15.34 19.77
CA ALA A 85 0.68 -16.75 20.13
C ALA A 85 1.13 -17.62 18.95
N SER A 86 0.61 -17.35 17.75
CA SER A 86 0.95 -18.10 16.54
C SER A 86 2.03 -17.45 15.67
N ARG A 87 2.46 -16.23 16.00
CA ARG A 87 3.41 -15.39 15.25
C ARG A 87 2.98 -15.18 13.81
N ARG A 88 1.74 -14.72 13.62
CA ARG A 88 1.17 -14.53 12.28
C ARG A 88 0.56 -13.16 12.08
N TRP A 89 0.72 -12.65 10.87
CA TRP A 89 0.00 -11.48 10.38
C TRP A 89 -1.44 -11.87 10.08
N VAL A 90 -2.38 -11.08 10.61
CA VAL A 90 -3.81 -11.34 10.43
C VAL A 90 -4.54 -10.06 10.08
N CYS A 91 -5.46 -10.15 9.12
CA CYS A 91 -6.38 -9.06 8.82
C CYS A 91 -7.32 -8.81 10.01
N ASN A 92 -7.26 -7.62 10.60
CA ASN A 92 -8.16 -7.18 11.67
C ASN A 92 -9.65 -7.21 11.24
N ARG A 93 -9.93 -6.97 9.95
CA ARG A 93 -11.31 -6.85 9.44
C ARG A 93 -12.04 -8.17 9.25
N CYS A 94 -11.34 -9.19 8.74
CA CYS A 94 -11.96 -10.46 8.37
C CYS A 94 -11.27 -11.69 8.96
N GLY A 95 -10.18 -11.51 9.71
CA GLY A 95 -9.42 -12.59 10.32
C GLY A 95 -8.56 -13.40 9.35
N HIS A 96 -8.43 -12.99 8.08
CA HIS A 96 -7.59 -13.69 7.10
C HIS A 96 -6.12 -13.70 7.52
N ASP A 97 -5.51 -14.88 7.50
CA ASP A 97 -4.09 -15.10 7.75
C ASP A 97 -3.25 -14.69 6.53
N LEU A 98 -2.32 -13.76 6.73
CA LEU A 98 -1.46 -13.21 5.67
C LEU A 98 -0.09 -13.90 5.62
N GLY A 99 0.36 -14.56 6.69
CA GLY A 99 1.71 -15.12 6.71
C GLY A 99 2.39 -15.11 8.09
N PRO A 100 3.60 -15.69 8.17
CA PRO A 100 4.47 -15.57 9.34
C PRO A 100 4.81 -14.10 9.63
N ALA A 101 4.89 -13.74 10.90
CA ALA A 101 5.20 -12.38 11.34
C ALA A 101 6.67 -11.98 11.14
N GLU A 102 7.56 -12.96 10.95
CA GLU A 102 8.97 -12.77 10.62
C GLU A 102 9.18 -12.33 9.17
N ARG A 103 8.14 -12.42 8.34
CA ARG A 103 8.17 -12.01 6.93
C ARG A 103 7.31 -10.77 6.73
N ASN A 104 7.54 -10.12 5.60
CA ASN A 104 6.78 -8.95 5.22
C ASN A 104 5.31 -9.33 4.96
N TYR A 105 4.36 -8.74 5.71
CA TYR A 105 2.92 -8.99 5.55
C TYR A 105 2.43 -8.73 4.11
N LYS A 106 3.12 -7.86 3.36
CA LYS A 106 2.83 -7.53 1.96
C LYS A 106 2.93 -8.73 1.02
N GLU A 107 3.69 -9.76 1.39
CA GLU A 107 3.79 -11.01 0.63
C GLU A 107 2.49 -11.84 0.67
N GLY A 108 1.66 -11.65 1.70
CA GLY A 108 0.33 -12.23 1.81
C GLY A 108 -0.79 -11.44 1.15
N CYS A 109 -0.47 -10.28 0.57
CA CYS A 109 -1.45 -9.35 0.03
C CYS A 109 -1.73 -9.57 -1.45
N LEU A 110 -2.88 -9.08 -1.91
CA LEU A 110 -3.07 -8.74 -3.32
C LEU A 110 -2.40 -7.39 -3.58
N VAL A 111 -1.61 -7.31 -4.65
CA VAL A 111 -0.87 -6.10 -5.02
C VAL A 111 -1.47 -5.50 -6.28
N TYR A 112 -1.73 -4.19 -6.27
CA TYR A 112 -2.18 -3.45 -7.42
C TYR A 112 -1.20 -2.32 -7.76
N ASP A 113 -0.50 -2.45 -8.89
CA ASP A 113 0.31 -1.41 -9.51
C ASP A 113 -0.59 -0.45 -10.29
N ARG A 114 -0.93 0.69 -9.67
CA ARG A 114 -1.78 1.73 -10.24
C ARG A 114 -0.96 2.71 -11.07
N ASP A 115 -1.51 3.11 -12.20
CA ASP A 115 -1.06 4.33 -12.88
C ASP A 115 -1.44 5.56 -12.03
N PRO A 116 -0.50 6.46 -11.68
CA PRO A 116 -0.79 7.62 -10.85
C PRO A 116 -1.88 8.53 -11.42
N ARG A 117 -2.08 8.54 -12.74
CA ARG A 117 -3.11 9.36 -13.41
C ARG A 117 -4.54 8.89 -13.13
N GLU A 118 -4.73 7.69 -12.62
CA GLU A 118 -6.04 7.19 -12.20
C GLU A 118 -6.47 7.72 -10.82
N ILE A 119 -5.51 8.25 -10.05
CA ILE A 119 -5.72 8.74 -8.68
C ILE A 119 -5.58 10.26 -8.66
N HIS A 120 -4.48 10.76 -9.22
CA HIS A 120 -4.18 12.18 -9.33
C HIS A 120 -4.70 12.70 -10.66
N VAL A 121 -5.78 13.48 -10.58
CA VAL A 121 -6.48 13.99 -11.75
C VAL A 121 -5.55 14.94 -12.54
N PRO A 122 -5.21 14.61 -13.80
CA PRO A 122 -4.40 15.49 -14.61
C PRO A 122 -5.10 16.83 -14.87
N PHE A 123 -4.31 17.88 -15.03
CA PHE A 123 -4.84 19.15 -15.51
C PHE A 123 -5.40 19.02 -16.93
N ASP A 124 -6.38 19.87 -17.24
CA ASP A 124 -6.95 20.03 -18.58
C ASP A 124 -6.84 21.52 -19.00
N PRO A 125 -5.99 21.87 -19.99
CA PRO A 125 -5.19 20.96 -20.82
C PRO A 125 -4.01 20.33 -20.05
N PRO A 126 -3.48 19.17 -20.50
CA PRO A 126 -2.33 18.53 -19.89
C PRO A 126 -1.10 19.45 -19.85
N THR A 127 -0.37 19.40 -18.74
CA THR A 127 0.90 20.12 -18.54
C THR A 127 2.01 19.14 -18.18
N ASP A 128 3.22 19.38 -18.68
CA ASP A 128 4.42 18.62 -18.34
C ASP A 128 4.82 18.81 -16.87
N PHE A 129 4.44 19.95 -16.28
CA PHE A 129 4.71 20.29 -14.88
C PHE A 129 3.38 20.47 -14.15
N GLY A 130 2.81 19.35 -13.71
CA GLY A 130 1.61 19.31 -12.86
C GLY A 130 1.92 18.78 -11.46
N PHE A 131 0.89 18.69 -10.61
CA PHE A 131 0.98 18.05 -9.29
C PHE A 131 0.76 16.52 -9.36
N ASN A 132 0.77 15.96 -10.57
CA ASN A 132 0.52 14.54 -10.81
C ASN A 132 1.86 13.84 -11.01
N PRO A 133 2.16 12.76 -10.26
CA PRO A 133 3.38 11.99 -10.49
C PRO A 133 3.43 11.44 -11.91
N HIS A 134 4.59 11.52 -12.56
CA HIS A 134 4.77 10.95 -13.89
C HIS A 134 4.81 9.41 -13.82
N PRO A 135 4.03 8.67 -14.63
CA PRO A 135 3.92 7.21 -14.54
C PRO A 135 5.22 6.45 -14.85
N ASP A 136 6.12 7.05 -15.61
CA ASP A 136 7.44 6.45 -15.89
C ASP A 136 8.40 6.59 -14.69
N TRP A 137 8.10 7.46 -13.73
CA TRP A 137 8.96 7.74 -12.58
C TRP A 137 8.38 7.17 -11.29
N CYS A 138 7.07 7.02 -11.21
CA CYS A 138 6.38 6.60 -10.01
C CYS A 138 5.15 5.75 -10.36
N ARG A 139 4.97 4.67 -9.60
CA ARG A 139 3.77 3.87 -9.52
C ARG A 139 3.20 3.96 -8.12
N ILE A 140 1.89 3.82 -8.02
CA ILE A 140 1.19 3.75 -6.74
C ILE A 140 0.84 2.30 -6.51
N VAL A 141 1.57 1.64 -5.61
CA VAL A 141 1.45 0.22 -5.32
C VAL A 141 0.56 0.05 -4.10
N GLU A 142 -0.63 -0.51 -4.29
CA GLU A 142 -1.63 -0.71 -3.25
C GLU A 142 -1.63 -2.17 -2.78
N PHE A 143 -1.68 -2.39 -1.45
CA PHE A 143 -1.68 -3.72 -0.84
C PHE A 143 -3.03 -4.00 -0.18
N TYR A 144 -3.68 -5.09 -0.57
CA TYR A 144 -5.02 -5.45 -0.14
C TYR A 144 -5.11 -6.83 0.50
N CYS A 145 -6.03 -6.99 1.44
CA CYS A 145 -6.42 -8.30 1.94
C CYS A 145 -7.04 -9.15 0.81
N PRO A 146 -6.57 -10.38 0.58
CA PRO A 146 -7.11 -11.25 -0.48
C PRO A 146 -8.54 -11.74 -0.20
N ALA A 147 -9.00 -11.69 1.06
CA ALA A 147 -10.31 -12.16 1.46
C ALA A 147 -11.39 -11.06 1.40
N CYS A 148 -11.13 -9.90 2.03
CA CYS A 148 -12.13 -8.82 2.16
C CYS A 148 -11.78 -7.53 1.41
N ALA A 149 -10.64 -7.46 0.73
CA ALA A 149 -10.18 -6.29 -0.03
C ALA A 149 -10.03 -4.99 0.78
N VAL A 150 -9.91 -5.05 2.11
CA VAL A 150 -9.41 -3.89 2.88
C VAL A 150 -7.98 -3.59 2.43
N MET A 151 -7.66 -2.31 2.24
CA MET A 151 -6.31 -1.85 1.93
C MET A 151 -5.50 -1.80 3.23
N PHE A 152 -4.32 -2.41 3.23
CA PHE A 152 -3.39 -2.33 4.36
C PHE A 152 -2.41 -1.19 4.21
N ASP A 153 -1.92 -0.96 2.99
CA ASP A 153 -0.88 0.03 2.73
C ASP A 153 -0.88 0.50 1.26
N VAL A 154 -0.21 1.63 1.03
CA VAL A 154 0.01 2.23 -0.28
C VAL A 154 1.42 2.83 -0.36
N GLU A 155 2.22 2.35 -1.32
CA GLU A 155 3.59 2.84 -1.55
C GLU A 155 3.69 3.59 -2.88
N TYR A 156 4.49 4.67 -2.90
CA TYR A 156 4.84 5.40 -4.12
C TYR A 156 6.25 4.99 -4.53
N LEU A 157 6.36 4.11 -5.50
CA LEU A 157 7.62 3.46 -5.86
C LEU A 157 7.99 3.73 -7.32
N PRO A 158 9.28 4.01 -7.62
CA PRO A 158 9.76 3.91 -8.98
C PRO A 158 9.50 2.51 -9.59
N PRO A 159 9.21 2.41 -10.90
CA PRO A 159 9.04 1.12 -11.54
C PRO A 159 10.25 0.20 -11.32
N GLY A 160 10.00 -1.00 -10.76
CA GLY A 160 11.03 -2.01 -10.48
C GLY A 160 11.79 -1.83 -9.16
N HIS A 161 11.48 -0.81 -8.36
CA HIS A 161 11.97 -0.70 -6.98
C HIS A 161 11.48 -1.92 -6.16
N PRO A 162 12.28 -2.47 -5.22
CA PRO A 162 11.79 -3.53 -4.33
C PRO A 162 10.65 -3.02 -3.42
N ILE A 163 9.72 -3.90 -3.06
CA ILE A 163 8.70 -3.55 -2.04
C ILE A 163 9.37 -3.35 -0.69
N THR A 164 8.97 -2.32 0.03
CA THR A 164 9.55 -1.97 1.33
C THR A 164 9.16 -3.01 2.39
N HIS A 165 10.12 -3.43 3.21
CA HIS A 165 9.84 -4.14 4.46
C HIS A 165 9.79 -3.10 5.59
N ASP A 166 8.58 -2.61 5.86
CA ASP A 166 8.31 -1.47 6.73
C ASP A 166 8.11 -1.85 8.20
N ILE A 167 7.71 -3.10 8.48
CA ILE A 167 7.40 -3.58 9.83
C ILE A 167 8.23 -4.83 10.14
N GLU A 168 9.22 -4.66 11.03
CA GLU A 168 9.99 -5.75 11.62
C GLU A 168 9.87 -5.65 13.14
N LEU A 169 9.27 -6.66 13.77
CA LEU A 169 9.01 -6.68 15.21
C LEU A 169 9.89 -7.71 15.91
N ASP A 170 10.32 -7.37 17.13
CA ASP A 170 10.88 -8.36 18.06
C ASP A 170 9.73 -9.20 18.63
N LEU A 171 9.51 -10.37 18.03
CA LEU A 171 8.41 -11.27 18.37
C LEU A 171 8.57 -11.94 19.74
N ASP A 172 9.80 -12.00 20.28
CA ASP A 172 10.05 -12.57 21.61
C ASP A 172 9.76 -11.53 22.70
N ALA A 173 10.00 -10.24 22.43
CA ALA A 173 9.74 -9.16 23.37
C ALA A 173 8.27 -8.68 23.40
N ILE A 174 7.52 -8.84 22.30
CA ILE A 174 6.15 -8.32 22.17
C ILE A 174 5.06 -9.25 22.74
N GLY A 175 5.44 -10.46 23.18
CA GLY A 175 4.57 -11.53 23.68
C GLY A 175 3.98 -11.29 25.05
#